data_AF-A0A2A8V8Q6-F1
#
_entry.id   AF-A0A2A8V8Q6-F1
#
_cell.length_a   1.000
_cell.length_b   1.000
_cell.length_c   1.000
_cell.angle_alpha   90.00
_cell.angle_beta   90.00
_cell.angle_gamma   90.00
#
_symmetry.space_group_name_H-M   'P 1'
#
loop_
_entity.id
_entity.type
_entity.pdbx_description
1 polymer ?
#
loop_
_entity_poly.entity_id
_entity_poly.type
_entity_poly.pdbx_seq_one_letter_code
_entity_poly.pdbx_strand_id
1 'polypeptide(L)'
;MLCKCVRVYAVIILSILSLYACSNQDSREWFETEAEAIQYGLHMENGEGIPPKILSTEEYRGETLVFFDLAGDFGAASISRSEKGYSWYRTAPHFGFEGGGDYSTGGFELLTESGVKIPIICGKSFDSSIEKMVLSGDGPQKDLTFTNGSRLYYSIHEADYNSLEVTPVRSGE
;
A
#
# COMPACT_ATOMS: atom_id res chain seq x y z
N MET A 1 38.95 30.42 36.34
CA MET A 1 38.94 29.17 35.52
C MET A 1 37.52 28.72 35.11
N LEU A 2 36.44 29.08 35.83
CA LEU A 2 35.07 28.66 35.49
C LEU A 2 34.56 29.08 34.08
N CYS A 3 34.94 30.25 33.56
CA CYS A 3 34.48 30.71 32.23
C CYS A 3 34.96 29.87 31.04
N LYS A 4 36.05 29.09 31.17
CA LYS A 4 36.57 28.28 30.05
C LYS A 4 35.82 26.96 29.89
N CYS A 5 35.39 26.34 31.00
CA CYS A 5 34.59 25.11 30.96
C CYS A 5 33.21 25.35 30.32
N VAL A 6 32.54 26.47 30.61
CA VAL A 6 31.23 26.81 30.03
C VAL A 6 31.30 26.97 28.51
N ARG A 7 32.38 27.58 27.99
CA ARG A 7 32.61 27.70 26.54
C ARG A 7 32.83 26.37 25.84
N VAL A 8 33.54 25.43 26.48
CA VAL A 8 33.80 24.09 25.90
C VAL A 8 32.51 23.26 25.87
N TYR A 9 31.70 23.30 26.94
CA TYR A 9 30.42 22.59 26.99
C TYR A 9 29.41 23.13 25.96
N ALA A 10 29.35 24.46 25.76
CA ALA A 10 28.49 25.06 24.75
C ALA A 10 28.84 24.63 23.31
N VAL A 11 30.14 24.52 23.00
CA VAL A 11 30.61 24.03 21.69
C VAL A 11 30.25 22.55 21.48
N ILE A 12 30.40 21.72 22.51
CA ILE A 12 30.05 20.29 22.43
C ILE A 12 28.55 20.11 22.22
N ILE A 13 27.70 20.84 22.95
CA ILE A 13 26.23 20.78 22.79
C ILE A 13 25.82 21.26 21.39
N LEU A 14 26.42 22.35 20.89
CA LEU A 14 26.14 22.85 19.53
C LEU A 14 26.58 21.85 18.44
N SER A 15 27.69 21.13 18.67
CA SER A 15 28.19 20.08 17.78
C SER A 15 27.23 18.89 17.74
N ILE A 16 26.73 18.44 18.90
CA ILE A 16 25.76 17.33 18.99
C ILE A 16 24.44 17.72 18.31
N LEU A 17 23.94 18.94 18.54
CA LEU A 17 22.71 19.43 17.89
C LEU A 17 22.83 19.53 16.36
N SER A 18 24.00 19.90 15.83
CA SER A 18 24.24 19.95 14.39
C SER A 18 24.28 18.56 13.72
N LEU A 19 24.65 17.51 14.45
CA LEU A 19 24.63 16.14 13.95
C LEU A 19 23.21 15.57 13.85
N TYR A 20 22.31 15.94 14.76
CA TYR A 20 20.89 15.53 14.69
C TYR A 20 20.16 16.21 13.53
N ALA A 21 20.48 17.47 13.21
CA ALA A 21 19.84 18.21 12.12
C ALA A 21 20.10 17.62 10.72
N CYS A 22 21.22 16.92 10.52
CA CYS A 22 21.54 16.25 9.24
C CYS A 22 21.10 14.78 9.16
N SER A 23 20.59 14.19 10.25
CA SER A 23 20.22 12.76 10.27
C SER A 23 18.83 12.44 9.69
N ASN A 24 17.99 13.46 9.47
CA ASN A 24 16.64 13.30 8.91
C ASN A 24 16.60 13.63 7.41
N GLN A 25 17.60 13.15 6.66
CA GLN A 25 17.54 13.26 5.21
C GLN A 25 16.56 12.19 4.70
N ASP A 26 15.36 12.63 4.33
CA ASP A 26 14.34 11.82 3.68
C ASP A 26 14.96 11.15 2.44
N SER A 27 15.17 9.84 2.50
CA SER A 27 15.86 9.06 1.47
C SER A 27 14.97 8.69 0.29
N ARG A 28 13.71 9.16 0.28
CA ARG A 28 12.76 8.88 -0.79
C ARG A 28 12.99 9.80 -1.98
N GLU A 29 12.73 9.26 -3.16
CA GLU A 29 12.70 10.02 -4.40
C GLU A 29 11.38 10.79 -4.50
N TRP A 30 11.46 12.06 -4.89
CA TRP A 30 10.31 12.96 -5.04
C TRP A 30 10.19 13.41 -6.49
N PHE A 31 8.96 13.47 -6.99
CA PHE A 31 8.65 13.77 -8.39
C PHE A 31 7.67 14.94 -8.49
N GLU A 32 7.69 15.64 -9.62
CA GLU A 32 6.77 16.75 -9.87
C GLU A 32 5.34 16.26 -10.07
N THR A 33 5.17 15.04 -10.60
CA THR A 33 3.86 14.47 -10.89
C THR A 33 3.61 13.15 -10.16
N GLU A 34 2.34 12.90 -9.85
CA GLU A 34 1.87 11.63 -9.30
C GLU A 34 2.21 10.45 -10.23
N ALA A 35 2.04 10.63 -11.54
CA ALA A 35 2.31 9.60 -12.53
C ALA A 35 3.79 9.15 -12.52
N GLU A 36 4.73 10.09 -12.38
CA GLU A 36 6.16 9.77 -12.27
C GLU A 36 6.46 8.98 -10.98
N ALA A 37 5.88 9.38 -9.86
CA ALA A 37 6.04 8.66 -8.59
C ALA A 37 5.49 7.22 -8.68
N ILE A 38 4.35 7.02 -9.34
CA ILE A 38 3.76 5.70 -9.59
C ILE A 38 4.68 4.85 -10.48
N GLN A 39 5.15 5.42 -11.61
CA GLN A 39 6.04 4.70 -12.52
C GLN A 39 7.36 4.30 -11.85
N TYR A 40 7.94 5.21 -11.06
CA TYR A 40 9.14 4.92 -10.28
C TYR A 40 8.89 3.83 -9.25
N GLY A 41 7.80 3.91 -8.49
CA GLY A 41 7.42 2.91 -7.50
C GLY A 41 7.29 1.52 -8.09
N LEU A 42 6.52 1.38 -9.18
CA LEU A 42 6.34 0.11 -9.88
C LEU A 42 7.66 -0.43 -10.47
N HIS A 43 8.54 0.45 -10.93
CA HIS A 43 9.87 0.06 -11.38
C HIS A 43 10.71 -0.52 -10.24
N MET A 44 10.65 0.06 -9.05
CA MET A 44 11.35 -0.44 -7.87
C MET A 44 10.84 -1.80 -7.39
N GLU A 45 9.56 -2.10 -7.58
CA GLU A 45 8.98 -3.41 -7.27
C GLU A 45 9.36 -4.50 -8.30
N ASN A 46 9.88 -4.12 -9.48
CA ASN A 46 10.27 -5.05 -10.55
C ASN A 46 11.65 -5.70 -10.29
N GLY A 47 11.73 -6.54 -9.26
CA GLY A 47 12.97 -7.24 -8.87
C GLY A 47 13.32 -8.45 -9.75
N GLU A 48 12.31 -9.15 -10.30
CA GLU A 48 12.48 -10.44 -10.99
C GLU A 48 12.15 -10.41 -12.50
N GLY A 49 12.01 -9.22 -13.09
CA GLY A 49 11.82 -9.04 -14.53
C GLY A 49 10.38 -9.20 -15.03
N ILE A 50 9.42 -9.47 -14.14
CA ILE A 50 7.99 -9.37 -14.44
C ILE A 50 7.51 -7.99 -13.97
N PRO A 51 7.19 -7.06 -14.89
CA PRO A 51 6.74 -5.73 -14.51
C PRO A 51 5.39 -5.83 -13.78
N PRO A 52 5.25 -5.19 -12.60
CA PRO A 52 3.97 -5.14 -11.94
C PRO A 52 2.92 -4.44 -12.80
N LYS A 53 1.69 -4.93 -12.74
CA LYS A 53 0.55 -4.41 -13.49
C LYS A 53 -0.35 -3.62 -12.56
N ILE A 54 -0.61 -2.36 -12.89
CA ILE A 54 -1.61 -1.56 -12.16
C ILE A 54 -2.98 -2.22 -12.30
N LEU A 55 -3.63 -2.46 -11.15
CA LEU A 55 -5.02 -2.89 -11.06
C LEU A 55 -5.93 -1.67 -11.06
N SER A 56 -5.62 -0.68 -10.21
CA SER A 56 -6.35 0.57 -10.12
C SER A 56 -5.56 1.63 -9.34
N THR A 57 -6.05 2.87 -9.44
CA THR A 57 -5.68 3.99 -8.58
C THR A 57 -6.94 4.57 -7.97
N GLU A 58 -6.98 4.73 -6.64
CA GLU A 58 -8.17 5.13 -5.89
C GLU A 58 -7.83 6.25 -4.92
N GLU A 59 -8.74 7.21 -4.74
CA GLU A 59 -8.62 8.25 -3.71
C GLU A 59 -9.47 7.84 -2.49
N TYR A 60 -8.85 7.75 -1.32
CA TYR A 60 -9.52 7.37 -0.09
C TYR A 60 -9.07 8.25 1.06
N ARG A 61 -10.02 8.98 1.67
CA ARG A 61 -9.75 9.93 2.78
C ARG A 61 -8.64 10.94 2.47
N GLY A 62 -8.49 11.33 1.21
CA GLY A 62 -7.47 12.28 0.74
C GLY A 62 -6.12 11.66 0.40
N GLU A 63 -6.00 10.34 0.54
CA GLU A 63 -4.82 9.57 0.15
C GLU A 63 -5.02 8.96 -1.24
N THR A 64 -4.00 9.04 -2.08
CA THR A 64 -3.96 8.31 -3.35
C THR A 64 -3.39 6.93 -3.12
N LEU A 65 -4.15 5.90 -3.47
CA LEU A 65 -3.77 4.51 -3.35
C LEU A 65 -3.54 3.90 -4.73
N VAL A 66 -2.56 3.03 -4.81
CA VAL A 66 -2.22 2.28 -6.02
C VAL A 66 -2.26 0.81 -5.69
N PHE A 67 -3.17 0.09 -6.33
CA PHE A 67 -3.29 -1.34 -6.25
C PHE A 67 -2.65 -1.96 -7.50
N PHE A 68 -1.80 -2.95 -7.31
CA PHE A 68 -1.06 -3.57 -8.41
C PHE A 68 -0.90 -5.08 -8.20
N ASP A 69 -0.66 -5.76 -9.30
CA ASP A 69 -0.37 -7.18 -9.37
C ASP A 69 1.12 -7.35 -9.66
N LEU A 70 1.82 -8.01 -8.75
CA LEU A 70 3.22 -8.37 -8.91
C LEU A 70 3.32 -9.90 -9.00
N ALA A 71 3.50 -10.42 -10.22
CA ALA A 71 3.65 -11.85 -10.48
C ALA A 71 2.53 -12.74 -9.88
N GLY A 72 1.31 -12.20 -9.75
CA GLY A 72 0.15 -12.89 -9.20
C GLY A 72 -0.11 -12.63 -7.72
N ASP A 73 0.74 -11.86 -7.05
CA ASP A 73 0.57 -11.36 -5.69
C ASP A 73 -0.09 -9.98 -5.71
N PHE A 74 -0.87 -9.69 -4.67
CA PHE A 74 -1.54 -8.40 -4.53
C PHE A 74 -0.64 -7.39 -3.80
N GLY A 75 -0.39 -6.26 -4.44
CA GLY A 75 0.36 -5.13 -3.89
C GLY A 75 -0.51 -3.90 -3.70
N ALA A 76 -0.23 -3.14 -2.65
CA ALA A 76 -0.84 -1.86 -2.37
C ALA A 76 0.22 -0.86 -1.90
N ALA A 77 0.13 0.37 -2.40
CA ALA A 77 0.94 1.49 -1.98
C ALA A 77 0.11 2.77 -1.93
N SER A 78 0.67 3.82 -1.33
CA SER A 78 0.10 5.16 -1.32
C SER A 78 1.06 6.17 -1.94
N ILE A 79 0.53 7.29 -2.43
CA ILE A 79 1.36 8.43 -2.87
C ILE A 79 1.39 9.49 -1.79
N SER A 80 2.59 9.69 -1.26
CA SER A 80 2.91 10.81 -0.38
C SER A 80 2.88 12.13 -1.14
N ARG A 81 2.30 13.17 -0.53
CA ARG A 81 2.22 14.53 -1.10
C ARG A 81 2.88 15.53 -0.13
N SER A 82 3.79 16.36 -0.64
CA SER A 82 4.42 17.44 0.12
C SER A 82 4.77 18.63 -0.78
N GLU A 83 5.38 19.67 -0.21
CA GLU A 83 5.96 20.79 -0.99
C GLU A 83 7.04 20.34 -1.98
N LYS A 84 7.65 19.16 -1.77
CA LYS A 84 8.62 18.56 -2.70
C LYS A 84 7.97 17.84 -3.89
N GLY A 85 6.64 17.69 -3.90
CA GLY A 85 5.88 16.97 -4.92
C GLY A 85 5.31 15.64 -4.42
N TYR A 86 5.48 14.58 -5.21
CA TYR A 86 4.87 13.27 -5.01
C TYR A 86 5.94 12.20 -4.78
N SER A 87 5.68 11.24 -3.90
CA SER A 87 6.60 10.13 -3.65
C SER A 87 5.86 8.82 -3.43
N TRP A 88 6.44 7.71 -3.92
CA TRP A 88 5.93 6.37 -3.67
C TRP A 88 6.16 5.97 -2.22
N TYR A 89 5.11 5.54 -1.53
CA TYR A 89 5.18 5.12 -0.14
C TYR A 89 4.48 3.78 0.07
N ARG A 90 5.19 2.81 0.63
CA ARG A 90 4.65 1.48 0.95
C ARG A 90 5.16 1.02 2.31
N THR A 91 4.22 0.47 3.09
CA THR A 91 4.48 -0.12 4.41
C THR A 91 4.03 -1.57 4.50
N ALA A 92 3.00 -1.96 3.72
CA ALA A 92 2.48 -3.31 3.70
C ALA A 92 3.27 -4.21 2.73
N PRO A 93 3.52 -5.49 3.07
CA PRO A 93 4.10 -6.46 2.15
C PRO A 93 3.16 -6.78 0.99
N HIS A 94 3.68 -7.44 -0.05
CA HIS A 94 2.82 -8.08 -1.05
C HIS A 94 2.08 -9.26 -0.42
N PHE A 95 0.80 -9.41 -0.74
CA PHE A 95 -0.01 -10.51 -0.27
C PHE A 95 -0.04 -11.61 -1.33
N GLY A 96 0.70 -12.68 -1.07
CA GLY A 96 0.68 -13.88 -1.90
C GLY A 96 -0.47 -14.81 -1.52
N PHE A 97 -0.98 -15.54 -2.51
CA PHE A 97 -2.10 -16.48 -2.32
C PHE A 97 -1.66 -17.89 -2.68
N GLU A 98 -1.65 -18.77 -1.68
CA GLU A 98 -1.43 -20.20 -1.89
C GLU A 98 -2.71 -20.87 -2.43
N GLY A 99 -2.54 -21.74 -3.43
CA GLY A 99 -3.64 -22.53 -3.99
C GLY A 99 -3.98 -23.73 -3.10
N GLY A 100 -5.23 -24.18 -3.14
CA GLY A 100 -5.70 -25.34 -2.37
C GLY A 100 -7.23 -25.47 -2.29
N GLY A 101 -7.96 -24.38 -2.55
CA GLY A 101 -9.40 -24.35 -2.76
C GLY A 101 -9.79 -23.47 -3.95
N ASP A 102 -11.08 -23.18 -4.10
CA ASP A 102 -11.62 -22.43 -5.25
C ASP A 102 -11.17 -20.96 -5.27
N TYR A 103 -10.90 -20.39 -4.09
CA TYR A 103 -10.38 -19.05 -3.88
C TYR A 103 -9.67 -18.95 -2.53
N SER A 104 -8.89 -17.90 -2.35
CA SER A 104 -8.29 -17.50 -1.07
C SER A 104 -8.57 -16.02 -0.81
N THR A 105 -8.75 -15.65 0.45
CA THR A 105 -9.03 -14.29 0.90
C THR A 105 -8.13 -13.97 2.10
N GLY A 106 -7.63 -12.74 2.14
CA GLY A 106 -6.87 -12.19 3.26
C GLY A 106 -7.21 -10.72 3.48
N GLY A 107 -6.77 -10.18 4.61
CA GLY A 107 -6.90 -8.77 4.90
C GLY A 107 -5.65 -8.21 5.54
N PHE A 108 -5.39 -6.93 5.30
CA PHE A 108 -4.30 -6.19 5.93
C PHE A 108 -4.63 -4.71 6.04
N GLU A 109 -3.88 -4.00 6.88
CA GLU A 109 -3.94 -2.54 6.95
C GLU A 109 -2.76 -1.94 6.18
N LEU A 110 -3.05 -1.07 5.21
CA LEU A 110 -2.07 -0.16 4.64
C LEU A 110 -1.97 1.08 5.55
N LEU A 111 -0.75 1.42 5.98
CA LEU A 111 -0.46 2.66 6.69
C LEU A 111 0.17 3.64 5.71
N THR A 112 -0.46 4.79 5.48
CA THR A 112 0.10 5.87 4.64
C THR A 112 1.09 6.72 5.45
N GLU A 113 1.87 7.56 4.77
CA GLU A 113 2.83 8.44 5.45
C GLU A 113 2.14 9.43 6.41
N SER A 114 0.96 9.92 6.03
CA SER A 114 0.16 10.84 6.85
C SER A 114 -0.42 10.16 8.11
N GLY A 115 -0.23 8.84 8.26
CA GLY A 115 -0.71 8.05 9.38
C GLY A 115 -2.12 7.51 9.21
N VAL A 116 -2.71 7.63 8.01
CA VAL A 116 -4.03 7.06 7.71
C VAL A 116 -3.89 5.55 7.58
N LYS A 117 -4.73 4.84 8.33
CA LYS A 117 -4.86 3.39 8.32
C LYS A 117 -6.01 2.98 7.42
N ILE A 118 -5.72 2.17 6.42
CA ILE A 118 -6.64 1.80 5.35
C ILE A 118 -6.76 0.28 5.33
N PRO A 119 -7.83 -0.28 5.90
CA PRO A 119 -8.02 -1.72 5.93
C PRO A 119 -8.51 -2.19 4.56
N ILE A 120 -7.85 -3.21 4.05
CA ILE A 120 -8.04 -3.77 2.72
C ILE A 120 -8.33 -5.25 2.88
N ILE A 121 -9.39 -5.71 2.22
CA ILE A 121 -9.62 -7.13 1.97
C ILE A 121 -9.20 -7.42 0.53
N CYS A 122 -8.50 -8.52 0.32
CA CYS A 122 -8.02 -8.92 -0.99
C CYS A 122 -8.05 -10.45 -1.12
N GLY A 123 -8.00 -10.93 -2.35
CA GLY A 123 -8.04 -12.35 -2.61
C GLY A 123 -7.77 -12.71 -4.04
N LYS A 124 -7.71 -14.02 -4.29
CA LYS A 124 -7.51 -14.61 -5.62
C LYS A 124 -8.48 -15.75 -5.84
N SER A 125 -9.11 -15.78 -6.99
CA SER A 125 -9.91 -16.92 -7.43
C SER A 125 -9.06 -17.86 -8.29
N PHE A 126 -9.05 -19.13 -7.93
CA PHE A 126 -8.36 -20.21 -8.66
C PHE A 126 -9.34 -21.01 -9.54
N ASP A 127 -10.61 -21.06 -9.17
CA ASP A 127 -11.69 -21.68 -9.96
C ASP A 127 -12.21 -20.70 -11.03
N SER A 128 -12.06 -21.06 -12.29
CA SER A 128 -12.48 -20.25 -13.44
C SER A 128 -14.00 -20.15 -13.61
N SER A 129 -14.79 -21.00 -12.94
CA SER A 129 -16.25 -20.95 -12.97
C SER A 129 -16.85 -19.85 -12.08
N ILE A 130 -16.04 -19.25 -11.20
CA ILE A 130 -16.44 -18.08 -10.43
C ILE A 130 -16.35 -16.86 -11.34
N GLU A 131 -17.41 -16.06 -11.42
CA GLU A 131 -17.46 -14.84 -12.25
C GLU A 131 -17.03 -13.59 -11.48
N LYS A 132 -17.40 -13.53 -10.20
CA LYS A 132 -17.06 -12.45 -9.27
C LYS A 132 -17.13 -12.95 -7.84
N MET A 133 -16.61 -12.14 -6.92
CA MET A 133 -16.88 -12.31 -5.49
C MET A 133 -17.88 -11.24 -5.04
N VAL A 134 -18.57 -11.51 -3.94
CA VAL A 134 -19.42 -10.53 -3.26
C VAL A 134 -18.88 -10.34 -1.86
N LEU A 135 -18.72 -9.08 -1.46
CA LEU A 135 -18.40 -8.67 -0.10
C LEU A 135 -19.69 -8.25 0.62
N SER A 136 -19.94 -8.83 1.78
CA SER A 136 -20.99 -8.41 2.72
C SER A 136 -20.38 -8.08 4.10
N GLY A 137 -21.17 -7.44 4.97
CA GLY A 137 -20.73 -7.01 6.31
C GLY A 137 -20.25 -5.56 6.39
N ASP A 138 -19.90 -4.94 5.26
CA ASP A 138 -19.45 -3.54 5.15
C ASP A 138 -20.56 -2.62 4.59
N GLY A 139 -21.77 -2.75 5.12
CA GLY A 139 -22.96 -2.06 4.60
C GLY A 139 -23.62 -2.83 3.44
N PRO A 140 -24.06 -2.15 2.36
CA PRO A 140 -24.60 -2.81 1.18
C PRO A 140 -23.61 -3.80 0.56
N GLN A 141 -24.11 -4.87 -0.03
CA GLN A 141 -23.27 -5.82 -0.75
C GLN A 141 -22.49 -5.13 -1.87
N LYS A 142 -21.21 -5.46 -1.98
CA LYS A 142 -20.30 -4.94 -3.02
C LYS A 142 -19.86 -6.09 -3.91
N ASP A 143 -20.03 -5.94 -5.21
CA ASP A 143 -19.43 -6.83 -6.20
C ASP A 143 -17.92 -6.55 -6.28
N LEU A 144 -17.11 -7.59 -6.13
CA LEU A 144 -15.66 -7.55 -6.34
C LEU A 144 -15.36 -8.22 -7.67
N THR A 145 -15.14 -7.41 -8.69
CA THR A 145 -14.80 -7.89 -10.03
C THR A 145 -13.34 -8.33 -10.09
N PHE A 146 -13.08 -9.36 -10.88
CA PHE A 146 -11.73 -9.86 -11.07
C PHE A 146 -10.93 -8.95 -11.98
N THR A 147 -9.68 -8.73 -11.62
CA THR A 147 -8.72 -8.07 -12.48
C THR A 147 -8.34 -9.02 -13.62
N ASN A 148 -8.33 -8.48 -14.85
CA ASN A 148 -8.06 -9.26 -16.06
C ASN A 148 -6.66 -9.89 -15.99
N GLY A 149 -6.59 -11.22 -16.08
CA GLY A 149 -5.35 -12.01 -16.15
C GLY A 149 -4.97 -12.71 -14.84
N SER A 150 -5.09 -12.05 -13.69
CA SER A 150 -4.66 -12.61 -12.39
C SER A 150 -5.78 -13.08 -11.48
N ARG A 151 -7.03 -12.76 -11.81
CA ARG A 151 -8.21 -13.12 -11.00
C ARG A 151 -8.11 -12.67 -9.55
N LEU A 152 -7.37 -11.58 -9.33
CA LEU A 152 -7.32 -10.89 -8.05
C LEU A 152 -8.60 -10.08 -7.88
N TYR A 153 -9.03 -9.94 -6.64
CA TYR A 153 -10.13 -9.08 -6.23
C TYR A 153 -9.76 -8.40 -4.92
N TYR A 154 -10.28 -7.20 -4.68
CA TYR A 154 -9.97 -6.45 -3.47
C TYR A 154 -11.05 -5.39 -3.19
N SER A 155 -11.06 -4.87 -1.96
CA SER A 155 -11.88 -3.74 -1.57
C SER A 155 -11.29 -3.04 -0.34
N ILE A 156 -11.49 -1.73 -0.25
CA ILE A 156 -11.34 -0.98 0.98
C ILE A 156 -12.65 -1.14 1.78
N HIS A 157 -12.53 -1.39 3.08
CA HIS A 157 -13.69 -1.53 3.98
C HIS A 157 -13.59 -0.61 5.20
N GLU A 158 -14.69 -0.45 5.94
CA GLU A 158 -14.69 0.26 7.22
C GLU A 158 -15.19 -0.62 8.39
N ALA A 159 -15.80 -1.76 8.08
CA ALA A 159 -16.25 -2.73 9.08
C ALA A 159 -15.11 -3.54 9.74
N ASP A 160 -15.43 -4.17 10.88
CA ASP A 160 -14.55 -5.13 11.54
C ASP A 160 -14.31 -6.33 10.63
N TYR A 161 -13.05 -6.77 10.52
CA TYR A 161 -12.67 -7.87 9.65
C TYR A 161 -13.47 -9.15 9.93
N ASN A 162 -13.79 -9.44 11.20
CA ASN A 162 -14.55 -10.64 11.58
C ASN A 162 -16.03 -10.57 11.19
N SER A 163 -16.51 -9.40 10.78
CA SER A 163 -17.88 -9.21 10.30
C SER A 163 -17.99 -9.28 8.77
N LEU A 164 -16.87 -9.32 8.07
CA LEU A 164 -16.83 -9.41 6.62
C LEU A 164 -17.01 -10.85 6.16
N GLU A 165 -17.77 -11.02 5.08
CA GLU A 165 -17.91 -12.29 4.40
C GLU A 165 -17.67 -12.11 2.90
N VAL A 166 -16.88 -13.01 2.32
CA VAL A 166 -16.55 -13.02 0.90
C VAL A 166 -17.06 -14.33 0.29
N THR A 167 -18.05 -14.22 -0.58
CA THR A 167 -18.72 -15.36 -1.21
C THR A 167 -18.56 -15.34 -2.72
N PRO A 168 -18.29 -16.49 -3.37
CA PRO A 168 -18.20 -16.56 -4.83
C PRO A 168 -19.58 -16.54 -5.48
N VAL A 169 -19.67 -15.97 -6.69
CA VAL A 169 -20.84 -16.09 -7.57
C VAL A 169 -20.40 -16.81 -8.84
N ARG A 170 -21.10 -17.89 -9.18
CA ARG A 170 -20.76 -18.75 -10.32
C ARG A 170 -21.65 -18.47 -11.52
N SER A 171 -21.15 -18.73 -12.72
CA SER A 171 -21.92 -18.62 -13.96
C SER A 171 -23.17 -19.51 -13.90
N GLY A 172 -24.36 -18.90 -14.00
CA GLY A 172 -25.63 -19.62 -14.09
C GLY A 172 -26.40 -19.82 -12.78
N GLU A 173 -25.97 -19.18 -11.69
CA GLU A 173 -26.73 -19.04 -10.43
C GLU A 173 -27.40 -17.66 -10.31
#